data_AF-A0A8H6B4L8-F1
#
_entry.id   AF-A0A8H6B4L8-F1
#
_cell.length_a   1.000
_cell.length_b   1.000
_cell.length_c   1.000
_cell.angle_alpha   90.00
_cell.angle_beta   90.00
_cell.angle_gamma   90.00
#
_symmetry.space_group_name_H-M   'P 1'
#
loop_
_entity.id
_entity.type
_entity.pdbx_description
1 polymer ?
#
loop_
_entity_poly.entity_id
_entity_poly.type
_entity_poly.pdbx_seq_one_letter_code
_entity_poly.pdbx_strand_id
1 'polypeptide(L)' 'MAITDPIVISKSLPTIYLDLLRASNEAQSKKLLDACRNYGFFYLDLTSDSELCKLWDEMLLVMKYYFEQPLKIKMQDA' A
#
# COMPACT_ATOMS: atom_id res chain seq x y z
N MET A 1 -27.59 -26.41 17.21
CA MET A 1 -26.60 -26.11 16.14
C MET A 1 -26.49 -24.60 16.06
N ALA A 2 -25.37 -24.02 16.49
CA ALA A 2 -25.13 -22.60 16.29
C ALA A 2 -24.73 -22.42 14.83
N ILE A 3 -25.58 -21.74 14.07
CA ILE A 3 -25.24 -21.18 12.76
C ILE A 3 -24.19 -20.10 13.02
N THR A 4 -22.92 -20.46 12.90
CA THR A 4 -21.86 -19.47 12.76
C THR A 4 -21.94 -18.95 11.34
N ASP A 5 -22.74 -17.90 11.13
CA ASP A 5 -22.61 -17.10 9.92
C ASP A 5 -21.13 -16.68 9.81
N PRO A 6 -20.49 -16.84 8.65
CA PRO A 6 -19.12 -16.40 8.49
C PRO A 6 -19.10 -14.89 8.74
N ILE A 7 -18.30 -14.46 9.72
CA ILE A 7 -18.01 -13.06 9.95
C ILE A 7 -17.46 -12.51 8.63
N VAL A 8 -18.25 -11.71 7.93
CA VAL A 8 -17.79 -10.99 6.75
C VAL A 8 -16.76 -9.99 7.24
N ILE A 9 -15.49 -10.37 7.15
CA ILE A 9 -14.36 -9.49 7.46
C ILE A 9 -14.34 -8.39 6.40
N SER A 10 -14.82 -7.23 6.83
CA SER A 10 -14.63 -5.88 6.30
C SER A 10 -15.08 -5.58 4.87
N LYS A 11 -15.77 -4.43 4.71
CA LYS A 11 -15.80 -3.72 3.43
C LYS A 11 -14.36 -3.58 2.92
N SER A 12 -14.10 -3.96 1.67
CA SER A 12 -12.82 -3.70 1.02
C SER A 12 -12.49 -2.21 1.10
N LEU A 13 -11.28 -1.87 1.57
CA LEU A 13 -10.81 -0.48 1.55
C LEU A 13 -10.85 0.07 0.12
N PRO A 14 -11.19 1.35 -0.08
CA PRO A 14 -11.21 1.92 -1.41
C PRO A 14 -9.80 1.95 -2.00
N THR A 15 -9.68 1.60 -3.29
CA THR A 15 -8.46 1.82 -4.07
C THR A 15 -8.52 3.16 -4.80
N ILE A 16 -7.46 3.95 -4.68
CA ILE A 16 -7.30 5.26 -5.30
C ILE A 16 -6.21 5.16 -6.38
N TYR A 17 -6.46 5.59 -7.61
CA TYR A 17 -5.50 5.59 -8.71
C TYR A 17 -4.71 6.90 -8.78
N LEU A 18 -3.37 6.79 -8.79
CA LEU A 18 -2.45 7.92 -8.74
C LEU A 18 -2.50 8.81 -9.99
N ASP A 19 -2.59 8.21 -11.18
CA ASP A 19 -2.72 8.93 -12.45
C ASP A 19 -3.93 9.86 -12.48
N LEU A 20 -5.09 9.38 -12.04
CA LEU A 20 -6.32 10.15 -11.98
C LEU A 20 -6.23 11.28 -10.97
N LEU A 21 -5.54 11.07 -9.84
CA LEU A 21 -5.26 12.17 -8.89
C LEU A 21 -4.35 13.23 -9.50
N ARG A 22 -3.26 12.82 -10.17
CA ARG A 22 -2.33 13.75 -10.85
C ARG A 22 -3.00 14.51 -12.00
N ALA A 23 -4.00 13.91 -12.63
CA ALA A 23 -4.84 14.55 -13.65
C ALA A 23 -5.96 15.44 -13.08
N SER A 24 -5.96 15.70 -11.77
CA SER A 24 -7.01 16.50 -11.09
C SER A 24 -8.43 15.97 -11.32
N ASN A 25 -8.59 14.65 -11.43
CA ASN A 25 -9.91 14.04 -11.59
C ASN A 25 -10.76 14.27 -10.31
N GLU A 26 -11.88 14.97 -10.47
CA GLU A 26 -12.75 15.36 -9.36
C GLU A 26 -13.37 14.16 -8.63
N ALA A 27 -13.80 13.14 -9.37
CA ALA A 27 -14.39 11.94 -8.80
C ALA A 27 -13.37 11.18 -7.94
N GLN A 28 -12.13 11.10 -8.43
CA GLN A 28 -11.03 10.46 -7.71
C GLN A 28 -10.62 11.24 -6.46
N SER A 29 -10.57 12.57 -6.57
CA SER A 29 -10.30 13.46 -5.43
C SER A 29 -11.38 13.35 -4.35
N LYS A 30 -12.65 13.29 -4.75
CA LYS A 30 -13.77 13.04 -3.82
C LYS A 30 -13.65 11.67 -3.16
N LYS A 31 -13.32 10.63 -3.92
CA LYS A 31 -13.10 9.27 -3.40
C LYS A 31 -12.00 9.23 -2.34
N LEU A 32 -10.90 9.96 -2.54
CA LEU A 32 -9.83 10.10 -1.56
C LEU A 32 -10.32 10.78 -0.27
N LEU A 33 -11.03 11.91 -0.38
CA LEU A 33 -11.57 12.61 0.78
C LEU A 33 -12.57 11.73 1.57
N ASP A 34 -13.44 11.02 0.86
CA ASP A 34 -14.41 10.10 1.47
C ASP A 34 -13.70 8.91 2.14
N ALA A 35 -12.61 8.39 1.55
CA ALA A 35 -11.79 7.35 2.14
C ALA A 35 -11.16 7.82 3.47
N CYS A 36 -10.55 9.00 3.47
CA CYS A 36 -9.95 9.60 4.66
C CYS A 36 -10.97 9.80 5.78
N ARG A 37 -12.18 10.29 5.48
CA ARG A 37 -13.21 10.59 6.48
C ARG A 37 -13.86 9.36 7.08
N ASN A 38 -14.12 8.34 6.26
CA ASN A 38 -14.98 7.22 6.66
C ASN A 38 -14.20 5.95 7.02
N TYR A 39 -12.98 5.78 6.49
CA TYR A 39 -12.18 4.57 6.67
C TYR A 39 -10.86 4.86 7.38
N GLY A 40 -10.26 6.03 7.18
CA GLY A 40 -8.91 6.36 7.65
C GLY A 40 -7.79 5.63 6.92
N PHE A 41 -8.13 4.66 6.06
CA PHE A 41 -7.21 3.85 5.26
C PHE A 41 -7.75 3.67 3.84
N PHE A 42 -6.84 3.50 2.89
CA PHE A 42 -7.13 3.22 1.48
C PHE A 42 -5.89 2.59 0.82
N TYR A 43 -6.09 1.94 -0.32
CA TYR A 43 -4.98 1.56 -1.19
C TYR A 43 -4.72 2.69 -2.18
N LEU A 44 -3.45 3.00 -2.44
CA LEU A 44 -3.05 3.87 -3.54
C LEU A 44 -2.42 2.98 -4.63
N ASP A 45 -3.07 2.95 -5.79
CA ASP A 45 -2.57 2.29 -6.98
C ASP A 45 -1.52 3.20 -7.64
N LEU A 46 -0.28 2.68 -7.65
CA LEU A 46 0.91 3.35 -8.17
C LEU A 46 1.29 2.85 -9.57
N THR A 47 0.54 1.92 -10.19
CA THR A 47 0.99 1.23 -11.42
C THR A 47 1.20 2.17 -12.61
N SER A 48 0.62 3.38 -12.55
CA SER A 48 0.84 4.43 -13.54
C SER A 48 2.24 5.05 -13.49
N ASP A 49 2.99 4.86 -12.40
CA ASP A 49 4.31 5.42 -12.18
C ASP A 49 5.38 4.31 -12.25
N SER A 50 5.77 3.97 -13.47
CA SER A 50 6.71 2.87 -13.71
C SER A 50 8.10 3.08 -13.09
N GLU A 51 8.52 4.34 -12.94
CA GLU A 51 9.81 4.67 -12.31
C GLU A 51 9.73 4.41 -10.80
N LEU A 52 8.66 4.88 -10.15
CA LEU A 52 8.44 4.62 -8.73
C LEU A 52 8.32 3.12 -8.44
N CYS A 53 7.58 2.37 -9.27
CA CYS A 53 7.48 0.92 -9.13
C CYS A 53 8.85 0.23 -9.23
N LYS A 54 9.68 0.65 -10.21
CA LYS A 54 11.04 0.11 -10.35
C LYS A 54 11.92 0.43 -9.14
N LEU A 55 11.90 1.68 -8.66
CA LEU A 55 12.66 2.10 -7.47
C LEU A 55 12.22 1.34 -6.22
N TRP A 56 10.91 1.07 -6.09
CA TRP A 56 10.37 0.25 -5.02
C TRP A 56 10.92 -1.18 -5.05
N ASP A 57 10.94 -1.83 -6.23
CA ASP A 57 11.49 -3.18 -6.39
C ASP A 57 12.98 -3.23 -6.07
N GLU A 58 13.76 -2.23 -6.51
CA GLU A 58 15.18 -2.12 -6.20
C GLU A 58 15.42 -1.93 -4.70
N MET A 59 14.62 -1.10 -4.03
CA MET A 59 14.67 -0.92 -2.58
C MET A 59 14.38 -2.24 -1.86
N LEU A 60 13.34 -2.98 -2.26
CA LEU A 60 13.00 -4.28 -1.68
C LEU A 60 14.14 -5.29 -1.85
N LEU A 61 14.83 -5.28 -2.99
CA LEU A 61 15.99 -6.13 -3.23
C LEU A 61 17.14 -5.79 -2.28
N VAL A 62 17.43 -4.50 -2.07
CA VAL A 62 18.45 -4.04 -1.12
C VAL A 62 18.08 -4.44 0.32
N MET A 63 16.81 -4.24 0.72
CA MET A 63 16.32 -4.67 2.02
C MET A 63 16.48 -6.18 2.21
N LYS A 64 16.12 -6.97 1.20
CA LYS A 64 16.30 -8.43 1.23
C LYS A 64 17.75 -8.79 1.46
N TYR A 65 18.66 -8.25 0.65
CA TYR A 65 20.10 -8.50 0.80
C TYR A 65 20.60 -8.14 2.19
N TYR A 66 20.16 -6.99 2.73
CA TYR A 66 20.49 -6.57 4.09
C TYR A 66 20.01 -7.58 5.13
N PHE A 67 18.73 -7.97 5.10
CA PHE A 67 18.16 -8.84 6.11
C PHE A 67 18.67 -10.28 6.05
N GLU A 68 19.11 -10.74 4.88
CA GLU A 68 19.78 -12.04 4.67
C GLU A 68 21.20 -12.11 5.25
N GLN A 69 21.81 -10.98 5.63
CA GLN A 69 23.12 -10.99 6.28
C GLN A 69 23.07 -11.67 7.66
N PRO A 70 24.18 -12.32 8.08
CA PRO A 70 24.29 -12.85 9.43
C PRO A 70 24.04 -11.77 10.49
N LEU A 71 23.40 -12.15 11.61
CA LEU A 71 23.12 -11.22 12.71
C LEU A 71 24.35 -10.43 13.16
N LYS A 72 25.52 -11.08 13.23
CA LYS A 72 26.78 -10.44 13.61
C LYS A 72 27.17 -9.27 12.69
N ILE A 73 26.85 -9.35 11.39
CA ILE A 73 27.13 -8.28 10.44
C ILE A 73 26.14 -7.14 10.64
N LYS A 74 24.84 -7.42 10.75
CA LYS A 74 23.80 -6.41 11.01
C LYS A 74 24.00 -5.64 12.31
N MET A 75 24.58 -6.26 13.34
CA MET A 75 24.88 -5.60 14.61
C MET A 75 26.06 -4.61 14.52
N GLN A 76 26.76 -4.51 13.39
CA GLN A 76 27.84 -3.54 13.17
C GLN A 76 27.35 -2.17 12.71
N ASP A 77 26.05 -2.03 12.40
CA ASP A 77 25.44 -0.77 11.95
C ASP A 77 25.18 0.24 13.10
N ALA A 78 25.56 -0.12 14.33
CA ALA A 78 25.32 0.64 15.56
C ALA A 78 26.23 1.87 15.71
#